data_AF-A0A5C6B9F6-F1
#
_entry.id   AF-A0A5C6B9F6-F1
#
_cell.length_a   1.000
_cell.length_b   1.000
_cell.length_c   1.000
_cell.angle_alpha   90.00
_cell.angle_beta   90.00
_cell.angle_gamma   90.00
#
_symmetry.space_group_name_H-M   'P 1'
#
loop_
_entity.id
_entity.type
_entity.pdbx_description
1 polymer ?
#
loop_
_entity_poly.entity_id
_entity_poly.type
_entity_poly.pdbx_seq_one_letter_code
_entity_poly.pdbx_strand_id
1 'polypeptide(L)'
;MQSPWVAAYAGTNDFPDLITDIFQGVFGGGTDYKHAIADGEKIVNQFGANNVRFVGHSLGGGLAVAAAAVHNTKATTYNAAGVNRLTLAPYNATLAGIDQRVNAFRVQDEFLSTFQDSGSIVGYVMPDSNGTSYYLPGEGNTFIRHTSDVLFDGLNQI
;
A
#
# COMPACT_ATOMS: atom_id res chain seq x y z
N MET A 1 -11.19 -14.83 -21.94
CA MET A 1 -10.42 -14.59 -20.71
C MET A 1 -11.39 -14.13 -19.64
N GLN A 2 -11.33 -14.68 -18.43
CA GLN A 2 -12.14 -14.17 -17.31
C GLN A 2 -11.46 -12.91 -16.76
N SER A 3 -12.25 -11.93 -16.35
CA SER A 3 -11.73 -10.75 -15.64
C SER A 3 -11.15 -11.18 -14.29
N PRO A 4 -10.03 -10.57 -13.83
CA PRO A 4 -9.45 -10.91 -12.54
C PRO A 4 -10.37 -10.52 -11.38
N TRP A 5 -10.32 -11.30 -10.31
CA TRP A 5 -10.94 -10.98 -9.02
C TRP A 5 -10.16 -9.88 -8.34
N VAL A 6 -10.88 -8.92 -7.76
CA VAL A 6 -10.30 -7.79 -7.03
C VAL A 6 -10.71 -7.87 -5.57
N ALA A 7 -9.73 -7.91 -4.67
CA ALA A 7 -9.93 -7.82 -3.24
C ALA A 7 -9.40 -6.47 -2.74
N ALA A 8 -10.26 -5.73 -2.05
CA ALA A 8 -9.96 -4.39 -1.57
C ALA A 8 -9.74 -4.41 -0.05
N TYR A 9 -8.61 -3.86 0.40
CA TYR A 9 -8.37 -3.60 1.81
C TYR A 9 -8.68 -2.14 2.11
N ALA A 10 -9.50 -1.93 3.15
CA ALA A 10 -9.86 -0.59 3.58
C ALA A 10 -8.65 0.14 4.18
N GLY A 11 -8.58 1.45 3.96
CA GLY A 11 -7.82 2.35 4.82
C GLY A 11 -8.52 2.52 6.17
N THR A 12 -8.07 3.48 6.97
CA THR A 12 -8.82 3.86 8.18
C THR A 12 -9.78 5.02 7.91
N ASN A 13 -10.74 5.20 8.82
CA ASN A 13 -11.71 6.30 8.77
C ASN A 13 -11.27 7.55 9.55
N ASP A 14 -10.20 7.47 10.35
CA ASP A 14 -9.70 8.60 11.13
C ASP A 14 -8.26 8.88 10.73
N PHE A 15 -8.08 9.76 9.75
CA PHE A 15 -6.76 10.04 9.18
C PHE A 15 -5.81 10.81 10.13
N PRO A 16 -6.28 11.81 10.90
CA PRO A 16 -5.45 12.42 11.96
C PRO A 16 -5.02 11.41 13.04
N ASP A 17 -5.92 10.53 13.47
CA ASP A 17 -5.58 9.49 14.44
C ASP A 17 -4.71 8.39 13.79
N LEU A 18 -4.91 8.07 12.50
CA LEU A 18 -4.04 7.18 11.72
C LEU A 18 -2.59 7.61 11.82
N ILE A 19 -2.36 8.90 11.63
CA ILE A 19 -1.02 9.47 11.63
C ILE A 19 -0.44 9.34 13.02
N THR A 20 -1.22 9.64 14.04
CA THR A 20 -0.77 9.48 15.41
C THR A 20 -0.47 8.02 15.74
N ASP A 21 -1.32 7.06 15.35
CA ASP A 21 -1.19 5.63 15.69
C ASP A 21 -0.14 4.90 14.85
N ILE A 22 -0.11 5.12 13.53
CA ILE A 22 0.91 4.56 12.64
C ILE A 22 2.28 5.15 12.98
N PHE A 23 2.36 6.44 13.35
CA PHE A 23 3.65 7.09 13.57
C PHE A 23 4.15 6.94 15.01
N GLN A 24 3.28 6.95 16.02
CA GLN A 24 3.66 6.59 17.40
C GLN A 24 3.95 5.10 17.52
N GLY A 25 3.37 4.26 16.67
CA GLY A 25 3.72 2.85 16.53
C GLY A 25 4.87 2.56 15.57
N VAL A 26 5.19 3.47 14.63
CA VAL A 26 6.01 3.30 13.38
C VAL A 26 5.62 2.10 12.50
N PHE A 27 4.84 1.14 13.01
CA PHE A 27 4.65 -0.24 12.58
C PHE A 27 3.31 -0.83 13.06
N GLY A 28 2.44 -0.03 13.71
CA GLY A 28 1.24 -0.54 14.39
C GLY A 28 0.29 -1.22 13.40
N GLY A 29 0.00 -2.52 13.46
CA GLY A 29 0.66 -3.62 14.14
C GLY A 29 0.77 -4.79 13.17
N GLY A 30 1.69 -5.72 13.43
CA GLY A 30 1.78 -6.95 12.62
C GLY A 30 0.47 -7.73 12.51
N THR A 31 -0.54 -7.45 13.35
CA THR A 31 -1.85 -8.11 13.35
C THR A 31 -2.67 -7.84 12.09
N ASP A 32 -2.79 -6.60 11.61
CA ASP A 32 -3.61 -6.30 10.42
C ASP A 32 -2.96 -6.81 9.14
N TYR A 33 -1.63 -6.69 9.06
CA TYR A 33 -0.85 -7.30 7.98
C TYR A 33 -0.97 -8.83 7.99
N LYS A 34 -0.93 -9.48 9.17
CA LYS A 34 -1.15 -10.93 9.30
C LYS A 34 -2.54 -11.33 8.81
N HIS A 35 -3.58 -10.58 9.19
CA HIS A 35 -4.94 -10.83 8.74
C HIS A 35 -5.07 -10.65 7.22
N ALA A 36 -4.55 -9.54 6.68
CA ALA A 36 -4.58 -9.29 5.24
C ALA A 36 -3.87 -10.39 4.45
N ILE A 37 -2.69 -10.83 4.90
CA ILE A 37 -1.96 -11.94 4.30
C ILE A 37 -2.78 -13.24 4.41
N ALA A 38 -3.34 -13.56 5.57
CA ALA A 38 -4.16 -14.77 5.76
C ALA A 38 -5.43 -14.78 4.89
N ASP A 39 -6.09 -13.63 4.74
CA ASP A 39 -7.25 -13.50 3.87
C ASP A 39 -6.86 -13.58 2.39
N GLY A 40 -5.73 -12.98 2.02
CA GLY A 40 -5.14 -13.11 0.70
C GLY A 40 -4.87 -14.57 0.33
N GLU A 41 -4.41 -15.38 1.28
CA GLU A 41 -4.16 -16.81 1.08
C GLU A 41 -5.44 -17.55 0.70
N LYS A 42 -6.54 -17.32 1.43
CA LYS A 42 -7.85 -17.93 1.15
C LYS A 42 -8.33 -17.57 -0.25
N ILE A 43 -8.24 -16.29 -0.61
CA ILE A 43 -8.68 -15.77 -1.91
C ILE A 43 -7.83 -16.37 -3.04
N VAL A 44 -6.51 -16.40 -2.87
CA VAL A 44 -5.58 -16.96 -3.87
C VAL A 44 -5.75 -18.47 -4.03
N ASN A 45 -5.97 -19.20 -2.94
CA ASN A 45 -6.26 -20.63 -3.00
C ASN A 45 -7.57 -20.93 -3.73
N GLN A 46 -8.56 -20.05 -3.63
CA GLN A 46 -9.85 -20.21 -4.28
C GLN A 46 -9.84 -19.82 -5.77
N PHE A 47 -9.18 -18.72 -6.13
CA PHE A 47 -9.30 -18.13 -7.47
C PHE A 47 -8.02 -18.22 -8.31
N GLY A 48 -6.89 -18.55 -7.69
CA GLY A 48 -5.57 -18.65 -8.30
C GLY A 48 -4.81 -17.32 -8.33
N ALA A 49 -3.51 -17.35 -8.02
CA ALA A 49 -2.66 -16.16 -7.90
C ALA A 49 -2.64 -15.27 -9.15
N ASN A 50 -2.70 -15.88 -10.35
CA ASN A 50 -2.70 -15.15 -11.63
C ASN A 50 -4.03 -14.45 -11.94
N ASN A 51 -5.11 -14.78 -11.21
CA ASN A 51 -6.45 -14.23 -11.42
C ASN A 51 -6.89 -13.30 -10.29
N VAL A 52 -6.03 -13.05 -9.28
CA VAL A 52 -6.34 -12.19 -8.13
C VAL A 52 -5.50 -10.93 -8.18
N ARG A 53 -6.13 -9.80 -7.87
CA ARG A 53 -5.48 -8.50 -7.69
C ARG A 53 -5.91 -7.88 -6.38
N PHE A 54 -4.96 -7.36 -5.62
CA PHE A 54 -5.25 -6.61 -4.41
C PHE A 54 -5.27 -5.11 -4.68
N VAL A 55 -6.14 -4.38 -4.00
CA VAL A 55 -6.18 -2.92 -4.09
C VAL A 55 -6.37 -2.30 -2.72
N GLY A 56 -5.93 -1.05 -2.56
CA GLY A 56 -6.13 -0.32 -1.32
C GLY A 56 -5.54 1.08 -1.34
N HIS A 57 -6.04 1.92 -0.44
CA HIS A 57 -5.58 3.29 -0.22
C HIS A 57 -4.93 3.41 1.17
N SER A 58 -3.93 4.28 1.32
CA SER A 58 -3.27 4.54 2.61
C SER A 58 -2.77 3.24 3.27
N LEU A 59 -3.18 2.96 4.51
CA LEU A 59 -2.91 1.69 5.20
C LEU A 59 -3.38 0.46 4.39
N GLY A 60 -4.58 0.51 3.81
CA GLY A 60 -5.10 -0.56 2.97
C GLY A 60 -4.23 -0.84 1.75
N GLY A 61 -3.54 0.19 1.23
CA GLY A 61 -2.53 0.03 0.18
C GLY A 61 -1.31 -0.77 0.65
N GLY A 62 -0.82 -0.51 1.86
CA GLY A 62 0.25 -1.30 2.48
C GLY A 62 -0.16 -2.76 2.70
N LEU A 63 -1.39 -3.00 3.20
CA LEU A 63 -1.95 -4.34 3.36
C LEU A 63 -2.03 -5.10 2.02
N ALA A 64 -2.48 -4.41 0.96
CA ALA A 64 -2.54 -4.95 -0.40
C ALA A 64 -1.16 -5.34 -0.94
N VAL A 65 -0.14 -4.50 -0.73
CA VAL A 65 1.26 -4.79 -1.10
C VAL A 65 1.77 -6.01 -0.36
N ALA A 66 1.55 -6.10 0.95
CA ALA A 66 2.03 -7.22 1.74
C ALA A 66 1.40 -8.55 1.31
N ALA A 67 0.07 -8.58 1.12
CA ALA A 67 -0.63 -9.75 0.58
C ALA A 67 -0.12 -10.12 -0.82
N ALA A 68 0.10 -9.14 -1.69
CA ALA A 68 0.66 -9.38 -3.02
C ALA A 68 2.09 -9.93 -2.96
N ALA A 69 2.93 -9.41 -2.06
CA ALA A 69 4.31 -9.86 -1.88
C ALA A 69 4.36 -11.32 -1.44
N VAL A 70 3.55 -11.72 -0.45
CA VAL A 70 3.52 -13.10 0.05
C VAL A 70 2.95 -14.07 -0.97
N HIS A 71 1.85 -13.72 -1.64
CA HIS A 71 1.11 -14.65 -2.50
C HIS A 71 1.49 -14.57 -3.98
N ASN A 72 2.53 -13.82 -4.31
CA ASN A 72 3.03 -13.60 -5.66
C ASN A 72 1.92 -13.15 -6.65
N THR A 73 1.05 -12.24 -6.19
CA THR A 73 -0.04 -11.67 -7.01
C THR A 73 0.30 -10.24 -7.43
N LYS A 74 -0.66 -9.54 -8.07
CA LYS A 74 -0.52 -8.13 -8.44
C LYS A 74 -1.30 -7.24 -7.48
N ALA A 75 -0.85 -6.00 -7.32
CA ALA A 75 -1.62 -4.99 -6.60
C ALA A 75 -1.68 -3.65 -7.33
N THR A 76 -2.69 -2.85 -7.00
CA THR A 76 -2.77 -1.43 -7.39
C THR A 76 -3.13 -0.62 -6.17
N THR A 77 -2.29 0.36 -5.86
CA THR A 77 -2.40 1.10 -4.61
C THR A 77 -2.43 2.60 -4.85
N TYR A 78 -2.99 3.30 -3.87
CA TYR A 78 -3.30 4.73 -3.95
C TYR A 78 -2.82 5.41 -2.68
N ASN A 79 -1.87 6.36 -2.79
CA ASN A 79 -1.25 7.03 -1.63
C ASN A 79 -0.90 6.04 -0.50
N ALA A 80 -0.33 4.89 -0.85
CA ALA A 80 -0.18 3.78 0.08
C ALA A 80 0.90 4.03 1.13
N ALA A 81 0.68 3.49 2.32
CA ALA A 81 1.73 3.33 3.32
C ALA A 81 2.79 2.32 2.85
N GLY A 82 4.06 2.62 3.14
CA GLY A 82 5.14 1.68 2.93
C GLY A 82 5.02 0.43 3.80
N VAL A 83 5.44 -0.70 3.26
CA VAL A 83 5.49 -2.01 3.92
C VAL A 83 6.89 -2.24 4.46
N ASN A 84 6.95 -2.66 5.72
CA ASN A 84 8.20 -3.07 6.31
C ASN A 84 8.62 -4.48 5.88
N ARG A 85 9.91 -4.65 5.53
CA ARG A 85 10.47 -5.97 5.22
C ARG A 85 10.32 -6.98 6.36
N LEU A 86 10.37 -6.54 7.62
CA LEU A 86 10.18 -7.40 8.79
C LEU A 86 8.77 -7.99 8.89
N THR A 87 7.76 -7.31 8.34
CA THR A 87 6.40 -7.83 8.25
C THR A 87 6.31 -9.05 7.33
N LEU A 88 7.17 -9.13 6.33
CA LEU A 88 7.20 -10.21 5.33
C LEU A 88 8.11 -11.38 5.74
N ALA A 89 9.09 -11.14 6.61
CA ALA A 89 10.07 -12.14 7.01
C ALA A 89 9.46 -13.45 7.57
N PRO A 90 8.40 -13.44 8.40
CA PRO A 90 7.75 -14.68 8.87
C PRO A 90 7.15 -15.54 7.75
N TYR A 91 6.91 -14.95 6.58
CA TYR A 91 6.32 -15.60 5.41
C TYR A 91 7.34 -15.97 4.34
N ASN A 92 8.65 -15.80 4.62
CA ASN A 92 9.74 -15.96 3.65
C ASN A 92 9.54 -15.12 2.37
N ALA A 93 8.81 -14.01 2.48
CA ALA A 93 8.53 -13.12 1.37
C ALA A 93 9.44 -11.89 1.41
N THR A 94 9.67 -11.30 0.24
CA THR A 94 10.48 -10.08 0.10
C THR A 94 9.79 -9.10 -0.84
N LEU A 95 10.27 -7.86 -0.85
CA LEU A 95 9.85 -6.84 -1.81
C LEU A 95 10.65 -6.90 -3.13
N ALA A 96 11.52 -7.90 -3.32
CA ALA A 96 12.26 -8.04 -4.58
C ALA A 96 11.29 -8.32 -5.74
N GLY A 97 11.42 -7.57 -6.83
CA GLY A 97 10.54 -7.68 -8.00
C GLY A 97 9.10 -7.20 -7.78
N ILE A 98 8.81 -6.53 -6.66
CA ILE A 98 7.47 -6.01 -6.37
C ILE A 98 7.07 -4.89 -7.34
N ASP A 99 8.05 -4.17 -7.88
CA ASP A 99 7.94 -3.15 -8.93
C ASP A 99 7.29 -3.69 -10.21
N GLN A 100 7.48 -4.97 -10.53
CA GLN A 100 6.89 -5.60 -11.71
C GLN A 100 5.43 -6.03 -11.50
N ARG A 101 4.93 -5.99 -10.26
CA ARG A 101 3.61 -6.53 -9.88
C ARG A 101 2.70 -5.51 -9.24
N VAL A 102 3.25 -4.42 -8.69
CA VAL A 102 2.51 -3.38 -8.00
C VAL A 102 2.61 -2.07 -8.76
N ASN A 103 1.47 -1.50 -9.11
CA ASN A 103 1.35 -0.12 -9.55
C ASN A 103 0.98 0.74 -8.34
N ALA A 104 1.81 1.73 -8.01
CA ALA A 104 1.63 2.61 -6.86
C ALA A 104 1.33 4.04 -7.33
N PHE A 105 0.06 4.42 -7.34
CA PHE A 105 -0.36 5.78 -7.67
C PHE A 105 -0.25 6.70 -6.45
N ARG A 106 0.35 7.87 -6.64
CA ARG A 106 0.66 8.79 -5.55
C ARG A 106 0.49 10.24 -5.95
N VAL A 107 -0.05 11.04 -5.05
CA VAL A 107 -0.03 12.50 -5.18
C VAL A 107 1.31 13.02 -4.66
N GLN A 108 1.93 13.96 -5.35
CA GLN A 108 3.22 14.54 -4.91
C GLN A 108 3.06 15.34 -3.60
N ASP A 109 4.06 15.24 -2.72
CA ASP A 109 4.13 15.89 -1.40
C ASP A 109 2.93 15.61 -0.48
N GLU A 110 2.25 14.49 -0.68
CA GLU A 110 1.29 13.98 0.30
C GLU A 110 2.01 13.52 1.58
N PHE A 111 1.25 13.43 2.66
CA PHE A 111 1.80 13.31 4.00
C PHE A 111 2.79 12.14 4.19
N LEU A 112 2.52 10.99 3.57
CA LEU A 112 3.39 9.82 3.67
C LEU A 112 4.68 9.99 2.87
N SER A 113 4.63 10.50 1.64
CA SER A 113 5.82 10.82 0.85
C SER A 113 6.78 11.76 1.61
N THR A 114 6.24 12.78 2.27
CA THR A 114 7.04 13.75 3.05
C THR A 114 7.73 13.09 4.25
N PHE A 115 7.06 12.13 4.92
CA PHE A 115 7.62 11.47 6.09
C PHE A 115 8.60 10.34 5.73
N GLN A 116 8.33 9.61 4.65
CA GLN A 116 9.19 8.52 4.18
C GLN A 116 10.49 9.05 3.58
N ASP A 117 10.48 10.26 3.00
CA ASP A 117 11.65 10.96 2.47
C ASP A 117 12.50 11.67 3.53
N SER A 118 12.06 11.70 4.80
CA SER A 118 12.73 12.43 5.89
C SER A 118 14.07 11.83 6.38
N GLY A 119 14.63 10.82 5.69
CA GLY A 119 15.96 10.26 6.01
C GLY A 119 16.07 9.58 7.39
N SER A 120 14.94 9.23 8.00
CA SER A 120 14.86 8.57 9.31
C SER A 120 15.04 7.04 9.18
N ILE A 121 15.21 6.33 10.31
CA ILE A 121 15.25 4.86 10.32
C ILE A 121 14.03 4.25 9.60
N VAL A 122 12.88 4.95 9.60
CA VAL A 122 11.64 4.56 8.93
C VAL A 122 11.85 4.40 7.42
N GLY A 123 12.47 5.37 6.74
CA GLY A 123 12.72 5.30 5.29
C GLY A 123 13.70 4.17 4.90
N TYR A 124 14.63 3.81 5.79
CA TYR A 124 15.56 2.69 5.56
C TYR A 124 14.86 1.32 5.62
N VAL A 125 13.86 1.15 6.49
CA VAL A 125 13.16 -0.15 6.68
C VAL A 125 11.84 -0.24 5.93
N MET A 126 11.24 0.90 5.59
CA MET A 126 10.01 1.06 4.80
C MET A 126 10.31 2.03 3.65
N PRO A 127 10.83 1.51 2.52
CA PRO A 127 11.11 2.38 1.39
C PRO A 127 9.82 3.06 0.94
N ASP A 128 9.95 4.32 0.52
CA ASP A 128 8.83 5.14 0.09
C ASP A 128 7.97 4.37 -0.92
N SER A 129 8.56 3.84 -2.00
CA SER A 129 7.83 3.08 -3.02
C SER A 129 7.89 1.56 -2.82
N ASN A 130 6.71 0.92 -2.72
CA ASN A 130 6.58 -0.52 -2.93
C ASN A 130 5.81 -0.74 -4.22
N GLY A 131 6.54 -0.81 -5.33
CA GLY A 131 5.96 -0.94 -6.65
C GLY A 131 6.57 0.04 -7.65
N THR A 132 6.05 0.04 -8.86
CA THR A 132 6.29 1.10 -9.84
C THR A 132 5.45 2.31 -9.45
N SER A 133 6.11 3.42 -9.10
CA SER A 133 5.44 4.67 -8.72
C SER A 133 4.93 5.45 -9.93
N TYR A 134 3.68 5.93 -9.84
CA TYR A 134 3.06 6.87 -10.76
C TYR A 134 2.66 8.11 -9.98
N TYR A 135 3.43 9.19 -10.14
CA TYR A 135 3.17 10.45 -9.45
C TYR A 135 2.11 11.26 -10.19
N LEU A 136 1.17 11.80 -9.43
CA LEU A 136 0.00 12.53 -9.88
C LEU A 136 0.09 13.97 -9.35
N PRO A 137 -0.39 14.95 -10.13
CA PRO A 137 -0.58 16.29 -9.63
C PRO A 137 -1.68 16.28 -8.55
N GLY A 138 -1.56 17.19 -7.59
CA GLY A 138 -2.61 17.39 -6.59
C GLY A 138 -2.40 18.69 -5.83
N GLU A 139 -3.51 19.34 -5.51
CA GLU A 139 -3.52 20.63 -4.81
C GLU A 139 -3.96 20.48 -3.35
N GLY A 140 -3.77 21.53 -2.57
CA GLY A 140 -4.08 21.56 -1.14
C GLY A 140 -2.89 21.19 -0.26
N ASN A 141 -3.14 21.11 1.05
CA ASN A 141 -2.13 20.73 2.04
C ASN A 141 -1.86 19.20 1.99
N THR A 142 -0.78 18.79 2.66
CA THR A 142 -0.28 17.41 2.61
C THR A 142 -1.31 16.35 3.05
N PHE A 143 -2.25 16.68 3.93
CA PHE A 143 -3.35 15.79 4.35
C PHE A 143 -4.45 15.70 3.30
N ILE A 144 -4.81 16.83 2.68
CA ILE A 144 -5.79 16.89 1.59
C ILE A 144 -5.29 16.09 0.39
N ARG A 145 -4.02 16.26 0.02
CA ARG A 145 -3.37 15.51 -1.07
C ARG A 145 -3.36 13.99 -0.83
N HIS A 146 -3.41 13.56 0.43
CA HIS A 146 -3.47 12.14 0.75
C HIS A 146 -4.83 11.51 0.43
N THR A 147 -5.91 12.29 0.41
CA THR A 147 -7.27 11.77 0.18
C THR A 147 -7.43 11.12 -1.19
N SER A 148 -8.38 10.17 -1.27
CA SER A 148 -8.75 9.54 -2.54
C SER A 148 -9.28 10.56 -3.56
N ASP A 149 -9.96 11.62 -3.11
CA ASP A 149 -10.55 12.62 -3.99
C ASP A 149 -9.48 13.33 -4.83
N VAL A 150 -8.45 13.89 -4.17
CA VAL A 150 -7.34 14.55 -4.88
C VAL A 150 -6.58 13.56 -5.76
N LEU A 151 -6.42 12.32 -5.29
CA LEU A 151 -5.77 11.28 -6.07
C LEU A 151 -6.54 10.97 -7.37
N PHE A 152 -7.87 10.85 -7.30
CA PHE A 152 -8.69 10.58 -8.48
C PHE A 152 -8.77 11.81 -9.40
N ASP A 153 -8.79 13.02 -8.86
CA ASP A 153 -8.65 14.25 -9.64
C ASP A 153 -7.32 14.30 -10.40
N GLY A 154 -6.22 13.86 -9.77
CA GLY A 154 -4.92 13.74 -10.41
C GLY A 154 -4.88 12.67 -11.50
N LEU A 155 -5.53 11.52 -11.28
CA LEU A 155 -5.66 10.46 -12.29
C LEU A 155 -6.44 10.91 -13.53
N ASN A 156 -7.40 11.82 -13.38
CA ASN A 156 -8.18 12.35 -14.50
C ASN A 156 -7.38 13.33 -15.38
N GLN A 157 -6.14 13.65 -15.01
CA GLN A 157 -5.28 14.59 -15.73
C GLN A 157 -4.19 13.92 -16.57
N ILE A 158 -4.13 12.58 -16.61
CA ILE A 158 -3.10 11.80 -17.31
C ILE A 158 -3.65 10.93 -18.44
#